data_AF-A0A7V1ENU4-F1
#
_entry.id   AF-A0A7V1ENU4-F1
#
_cell.length_a   1.000
_cell.length_b   1.000
_cell.length_c   1.000
_cell.angle_alpha   90.00
_cell.angle_beta   90.00
_cell.angle_gamma   90.00
#
_symmetry.space_group_name_H-M   'P 1'
#
loop_
_entity.id
_entity.type
_entity.pdbx_description
1 polymer ?
#
loop_
_entity_poly.entity_id
_entity_poly.type
_entity_poly.pdbx_seq_one_letter_code
_entity_poly.pdbx_strand_id
1 'polypeptide(L)'
;SPWNGFSVLTDFYNSFEAGDDRLDQILVGQQYVLFGAAIGDSAFDRNGNPLNFKVDFPLIDASEMDGPRMLKWPIDPNMSGWFSGTDYPIFRYSHVLLMKAEALVRSGSSGDTEVNQVRARAGLDALSGATADDIYKERGHELLWEGFRRQDQIRQGTFLGTWSLKVDADAADGHTKIYPIPQTQMDANPNLVQNPGY
;
A
#
# COMPACT_ATOMS: atom_id res chain seq x y z
N SER A 1 6.87 -19.58 -13.75
CA SER A 1 7.59 -18.40 -13.21
C SER A 1 7.54 -18.47 -11.68
N PRO A 2 8.66 -18.33 -10.96
CA PRO A 2 8.69 -18.33 -9.49
C PRO A 2 8.09 -17.06 -8.87
N TRP A 3 7.64 -16.10 -9.68
CA TRP A 3 7.02 -14.87 -9.20
C TRP A 3 5.64 -15.16 -8.58
N ASN A 4 5.53 -14.85 -7.29
CA ASN A 4 4.35 -15.00 -6.45
C ASN A 4 3.52 -13.69 -6.30
N GLY A 5 3.79 -12.70 -7.16
CA GLY A 5 3.11 -11.40 -7.12
C GLY A 5 3.48 -10.54 -5.91
N PHE A 6 2.86 -9.38 -5.82
CA PHE A 6 2.99 -8.47 -4.68
C PHE A 6 1.93 -8.78 -3.62
N SER A 7 2.28 -8.56 -2.35
CA SER A 7 1.41 -8.77 -1.20
C SER A 7 1.34 -7.53 -0.32
N VAL A 8 0.21 -7.35 0.39
CA VAL A 8 0.16 -6.44 1.55
C VAL A 8 0.90 -7.10 2.71
N LEU A 9 1.64 -6.32 3.50
CA LEU A 9 2.27 -6.84 4.71
C LEU A 9 1.23 -7.20 5.77
N THR A 10 1.48 -8.28 6.51
CA THR A 10 0.62 -8.80 7.57
C THR A 10 0.26 -7.74 8.61
N ASP A 11 1.25 -7.02 9.13
CA ASP A 11 1.04 -5.95 10.12
C ASP A 11 0.19 -4.81 9.56
N PHE A 12 0.39 -4.45 8.30
CA PHE A 12 -0.38 -3.42 7.63
C PHE A 12 -1.83 -3.85 7.41
N TYR A 13 -2.07 -5.08 6.96
CA TYR A 13 -3.43 -5.63 6.82
C TYR A 13 -4.16 -5.67 8.19
N ASN A 14 -3.48 -6.16 9.23
CA ASN A 14 -4.04 -6.22 10.57
C ASN A 14 -4.23 -4.85 11.24
N SER A 15 -3.70 -3.78 10.64
CA SER A 15 -3.88 -2.41 11.15
C SER A 15 -5.18 -1.74 10.72
N PHE A 16 -5.93 -2.33 9.79
CA PHE A 16 -7.26 -1.85 9.42
C PHE A 16 -8.23 -2.01 10.58
N GLU A 17 -9.16 -1.06 10.70
CA GLU A 17 -10.24 -1.13 11.69
C GLU A 17 -11.24 -2.22 11.30
N ALA A 18 -11.87 -2.85 12.30
CA ALA A 18 -12.93 -3.82 12.05
C ALA A 18 -14.11 -3.11 11.37
N GLY A 19 -14.57 -3.65 10.24
CA GLY A 19 -15.65 -3.04 9.45
C GLY A 19 -15.19 -1.95 8.47
N ASP A 20 -13.87 -1.78 8.26
CA ASP A 20 -13.38 -0.92 7.18
C ASP A 20 -13.71 -1.52 5.80
N ASP A 21 -14.56 -0.84 5.03
CA ASP A 21 -15.01 -1.27 3.70
C ASP A 21 -13.84 -1.45 2.71
N ARG A 22 -12.67 -0.84 2.98
CA ARG A 22 -11.48 -0.99 2.13
C ARG A 22 -10.87 -2.39 2.23
N LEU A 23 -11.21 -3.19 3.25
CA LEU A 23 -10.81 -4.59 3.32
C LEU A 23 -11.34 -5.41 2.14
N ASP A 24 -12.45 -5.02 1.52
CA ASP A 24 -12.97 -5.66 0.30
C ASP A 24 -12.04 -5.47 -0.92
N GLN A 25 -11.12 -4.51 -0.85
CA GLN A 25 -10.08 -4.30 -1.86
C GLN A 25 -8.87 -5.22 -1.64
N ILE A 26 -8.87 -6.03 -0.57
CA ILE A 26 -7.76 -6.91 -0.18
C ILE A 26 -8.28 -8.35 -0.07
N LEU A 27 -7.87 -9.17 -1.01
CA LEU A 27 -8.22 -10.57 -1.10
C LEU A 27 -7.50 -11.38 -0.04
N VAL A 28 -8.29 -11.89 0.90
CA VAL A 28 -7.92 -12.86 1.95
C VAL A 28 -9.00 -13.93 2.00
N GLY A 29 -8.65 -15.16 2.33
CA GLY A 29 -9.57 -16.28 2.37
C GLY A 29 -9.75 -16.95 1.01
N GLN A 30 -10.78 -17.82 0.91
CA GLN A 30 -11.15 -18.49 -0.34
C GLN A 30 -11.54 -17.48 -1.41
N GLN A 31 -10.95 -17.63 -2.59
CA GLN A 31 -11.20 -16.81 -3.75
C GLN A 31 -12.17 -17.48 -4.71
N TYR A 32 -12.81 -16.65 -5.54
CA TYR A 32 -13.80 -17.08 -6.51
C TYR A 32 -13.50 -16.49 -7.87
N VAL A 33 -13.97 -17.16 -8.92
CA VAL A 33 -13.86 -16.67 -10.29
C VAL A 33 -14.64 -15.36 -10.41
N LEU A 34 -13.97 -14.29 -10.85
CA LEU A 34 -14.53 -12.94 -10.88
C LEU A 34 -15.24 -12.59 -12.20
N PHE A 35 -15.03 -13.36 -13.26
CA PHE A 35 -15.55 -13.07 -14.60
C PHE A 35 -15.73 -14.34 -15.44
N GLY A 36 -16.55 -14.23 -16.49
CA GLY A 36 -16.82 -15.31 -17.43
C GLY A 36 -17.94 -16.26 -16.98
N ALA A 37 -18.07 -17.40 -17.67
CA ALA A 37 -19.19 -18.32 -17.49
C ALA A 37 -19.22 -19.02 -16.13
N ALA A 38 -18.09 -19.08 -15.43
CA ALA A 38 -17.92 -19.73 -14.12
C ALA A 38 -17.89 -18.71 -12.97
N ILE A 39 -18.40 -17.49 -13.16
CA ILE A 39 -18.39 -16.45 -12.12
C ILE A 39 -19.03 -16.95 -10.82
N GLY A 40 -18.36 -16.74 -9.70
CA GLY A 40 -18.78 -17.22 -8.39
C GLY A 40 -18.38 -18.66 -8.05
N ASP A 41 -17.85 -19.44 -9.01
CA ASP A 41 -17.25 -20.74 -8.71
C ASP A 41 -15.96 -20.57 -7.90
N SER A 42 -15.62 -21.58 -7.10
CA SER A 42 -14.36 -21.60 -6.34
C SER A 42 -13.17 -21.49 -7.29
N ALA A 43 -12.25 -20.57 -6.99
CA ALA A 43 -10.98 -20.48 -7.69
C ALA A 43 -9.98 -21.48 -7.09
N PHE A 44 -9.07 -21.96 -7.94
CA PHE A 44 -8.02 -22.92 -7.58
C PHE A 44 -6.64 -22.39 -7.98
N ASP A 45 -5.62 -22.78 -7.22
CA ASP A 45 -4.21 -22.51 -7.52
C ASP A 45 -3.74 -23.30 -8.76
N ARG A 46 -2.48 -23.09 -9.17
CA ARG A 46 -1.90 -23.78 -10.33
C ARG A 46 -1.79 -25.30 -10.18
N ASN A 47 -1.89 -25.81 -8.96
CA ASN A 47 -1.82 -27.22 -8.62
C ASN A 47 -3.22 -27.85 -8.41
N GLY A 48 -4.29 -27.06 -8.55
CA GLY A 48 -5.68 -27.49 -8.36
C GLY A 48 -6.15 -27.48 -6.90
N ASN A 49 -5.40 -26.88 -5.96
CA ASN A 49 -5.86 -26.69 -4.59
C ASN A 49 -6.76 -25.45 -4.50
N PRO A 50 -7.68 -25.36 -3.52
CA PRO A 50 -8.49 -24.16 -3.34
C PRO A 50 -7.62 -22.90 -3.18
N LEU A 51 -7.90 -21.87 -3.97
CA LEU A 51 -7.20 -20.60 -3.91
C LEU A 51 -7.68 -19.83 -2.67
N ASN A 52 -7.15 -20.17 -1.50
CA ASN A 52 -7.31 -19.52 -0.21
C ASN A 52 -6.11 -18.66 0.25
N PHE A 53 -6.16 -17.33 0.09
CA PHE A 53 -5.07 -16.42 0.49
C PHE A 53 -4.99 -16.25 2.01
N LYS A 54 -3.79 -16.40 2.57
CA LYS A 54 -3.50 -16.24 4.00
C LYS A 54 -2.95 -14.86 4.30
N VAL A 55 -3.21 -14.37 5.50
CA VAL A 55 -2.66 -13.08 5.96
C VAL A 55 -1.16 -13.16 6.24
N ASP A 56 -0.71 -14.27 6.82
CA ASP A 56 0.70 -14.47 7.17
C ASP A 56 1.48 -15.07 6.00
N PHE A 57 2.72 -14.62 5.83
CA PHE A 57 3.62 -15.13 4.80
C PHE A 57 5.10 -14.93 5.14
N PRO A 58 5.99 -15.84 4.71
CA PRO A 58 7.42 -15.66 4.85
C PRO A 58 7.99 -14.76 3.74
N LEU A 59 9.17 -14.15 3.99
CA LEU A 59 9.89 -13.41 2.95
C LEU A 59 10.48 -14.33 1.87
N ILE A 60 10.86 -15.54 2.25
CA ILE A 60 11.51 -16.55 1.40
C ILE A 60 10.59 -17.78 1.35
N ASP A 61 10.52 -18.42 0.18
CA ASP A 61 9.71 -19.64 -0.05
C ASP A 61 8.20 -19.48 0.20
N ALA A 62 7.66 -18.28 -0.02
CA ALA A 62 6.21 -18.05 0.02
C ALA A 62 5.50 -18.79 -1.12
N SER A 63 4.41 -19.48 -0.80
CA SER A 63 3.53 -20.15 -1.76
C SER A 63 2.53 -19.19 -2.39
N GLU A 64 1.86 -19.61 -3.48
CA GLU A 64 0.78 -18.84 -4.16
C GLU A 64 -0.25 -18.29 -3.18
N MET A 65 -0.44 -19.01 -2.07
CA MET A 65 -1.45 -18.74 -1.06
C MET A 65 -1.03 -17.81 0.06
N ASP A 66 0.25 -17.48 0.15
CA ASP A 66 0.75 -16.72 1.28
C ASP A 66 0.74 -15.22 0.94
N GLY A 67 0.04 -14.46 1.78
CA GLY A 67 -0.04 -13.01 1.75
C GLY A 67 -1.35 -12.46 1.15
N PRO A 68 -1.94 -11.40 1.74
CA PRO A 68 -3.10 -10.71 1.18
C PRO A 68 -2.83 -10.13 -0.21
N ARG A 69 -3.74 -10.34 -1.17
CA ARG A 69 -3.61 -9.83 -2.55
C ARG A 69 -4.46 -8.60 -2.77
N MET A 70 -3.93 -7.62 -3.49
CA MET A 70 -4.67 -6.39 -3.76
C MET A 70 -5.59 -6.53 -4.98
N LEU A 71 -6.84 -6.11 -4.83
CA LEU A 71 -7.84 -5.96 -5.90
C LEU A 71 -8.35 -4.51 -6.02
N LYS A 72 -7.71 -3.54 -5.36
CA LYS A 72 -8.06 -2.11 -5.47
C LYS A 72 -8.17 -1.61 -6.92
N TRP A 73 -7.31 -2.11 -7.80
CA TRP A 73 -7.39 -1.89 -9.23
C TRP A 73 -7.93 -3.17 -9.87
N PRO A 74 -9.25 -3.28 -10.08
CA PRO A 74 -9.85 -4.50 -10.59
C PRO A 74 -9.41 -4.77 -12.03
N ILE A 75 -9.49 -6.04 -12.41
CA ILE A 75 -9.25 -6.46 -13.80
C ILE A 75 -10.37 -5.88 -14.66
N ASP A 76 -10.02 -5.24 -15.77
CA ASP A 76 -10.98 -4.84 -16.80
C ASP A 76 -11.36 -6.08 -17.65
N PRO A 77 -12.59 -6.61 -17.52
CA PRO A 77 -12.99 -7.83 -18.23
C PRO A 77 -13.11 -7.63 -19.74
N ASN A 78 -13.12 -6.39 -20.23
CA ASN A 78 -13.22 -6.07 -21.65
C ASN A 78 -11.84 -5.92 -22.31
N MET A 79 -10.75 -5.93 -21.55
CA MET A 79 -9.40 -5.92 -22.07
C MET A 79 -8.74 -7.29 -21.97
N SER A 80 -7.95 -7.63 -22.99
CA SER A 80 -7.20 -8.89 -23.04
C SER A 80 -5.70 -8.63 -23.14
N GLY A 81 -4.90 -9.55 -22.59
CA GLY A 81 -3.44 -9.45 -22.59
C GLY A 81 -2.91 -8.52 -21.50
N TRP A 82 -1.89 -7.73 -21.83
CA TRP A 82 -1.11 -6.92 -20.89
C TRP A 82 -1.65 -5.49 -20.69
N PHE A 83 -2.85 -5.21 -21.18
CA PHE A 83 -3.46 -3.88 -21.15
C PHE A 83 -4.57 -3.81 -20.09
N SER A 84 -4.72 -2.66 -19.47
CA SER A 84 -5.84 -2.32 -18.59
C SER A 84 -6.44 -1.00 -19.03
N GLY A 85 -7.77 -0.92 -19.04
CA GLY A 85 -8.52 0.31 -19.33
C GLY A 85 -8.70 1.19 -18.11
N THR A 86 -8.19 0.76 -16.94
CA THR A 86 -8.28 1.50 -15.69
C THR A 86 -7.26 2.63 -15.65
N ASP A 87 -7.74 3.86 -15.54
CA ASP A 87 -6.88 5.01 -15.26
C ASP A 87 -6.23 4.88 -13.88
N TYR A 88 -4.94 5.23 -13.79
CA TYR A 88 -4.22 5.30 -12.52
C TYR A 88 -4.28 6.74 -11.96
N PRO A 89 -4.96 6.99 -10.83
CA PRO A 89 -5.11 8.33 -10.31
C PRO A 89 -3.81 8.82 -9.66
N ILE A 90 -3.07 9.68 -10.37
CA ILE A 90 -1.88 10.33 -9.82
C ILE A 90 -2.26 11.30 -8.68
N PHE A 91 -3.40 11.98 -8.82
CA PHE A 91 -4.00 12.81 -7.78
C PHE A 91 -5.50 12.55 -7.71
N ARG A 92 -6.03 12.51 -6.49
CA ARG A 92 -7.45 12.33 -6.22
C ARG A 92 -7.88 13.05 -4.95
N TYR A 93 -9.18 13.26 -4.80
CA TYR A 93 -9.70 14.16 -3.78
C TYR A 93 -9.39 13.72 -2.33
N SER A 94 -9.49 12.42 -1.98
CA SER A 94 -9.12 11.97 -0.63
C SER A 94 -7.64 12.23 -0.31
N HIS A 95 -6.75 12.18 -1.29
CA HIS A 95 -5.35 12.55 -1.07
C HIS A 95 -5.23 14.04 -0.68
N VAL A 96 -5.97 14.92 -1.35
CA VAL A 96 -6.01 16.36 -1.03
C VAL A 96 -6.60 16.61 0.36
N LEU A 97 -7.71 15.94 0.69
CA LEU A 97 -8.32 16.02 2.02
C LEU A 97 -7.33 15.63 3.12
N LEU A 98 -6.64 14.50 2.96
CA LEU A 98 -5.69 14.03 3.96
C LEU A 98 -4.42 14.90 4.05
N MET A 99 -3.94 15.47 2.94
CA MET A 99 -2.87 16.47 3.00
C MET A 99 -3.30 17.72 3.78
N LYS A 100 -4.54 18.19 3.58
CA LYS A 100 -5.11 19.32 4.31
C LYS A 100 -5.29 18.98 5.79
N ALA A 101 -5.83 17.81 6.12
CA ALA A 101 -5.99 17.33 7.49
C ALA A 101 -4.65 17.31 8.23
N GLU A 102 -3.61 16.74 7.60
CA GLU A 102 -2.26 16.68 8.17
C GLU A 102 -1.71 18.09 8.42
N ALA A 103 -1.84 19.00 7.45
CA ALA A 103 -1.37 20.37 7.58
C ALA A 103 -2.07 21.12 8.72
N LEU A 104 -3.39 20.98 8.84
CA LEU A 104 -4.18 21.58 9.91
C LEU A 104 -3.72 21.10 11.28
N VAL A 105 -3.64 19.79 11.48
CA VAL A 105 -3.22 19.18 12.75
C VAL A 105 -1.80 19.62 13.13
N ARG A 106 -0.87 19.62 12.15
CA ARG A 106 0.51 20.08 12.40
C ARG A 106 0.61 21.58 12.70
N SER A 107 -0.34 22.39 12.24
CA SER A 107 -0.45 23.82 12.59
C SER A 107 -1.22 24.09 13.89
N GLY A 108 -1.66 23.05 14.60
CA GLY A 108 -2.43 23.17 15.84
C GLY A 108 -3.93 23.45 15.65
N SER A 109 -4.46 23.26 14.43
CA SER A 109 -5.90 23.31 14.13
C SER A 109 -6.49 21.89 14.04
N SER A 110 -7.81 21.74 14.12
CA SER A 110 -8.45 20.44 13.89
C SER A 110 -8.45 20.08 12.41
N GLY A 111 -8.11 18.82 12.09
CA GLY A 111 -8.25 18.21 10.76
C GLY A 111 -9.42 17.23 10.67
N ASP A 112 -10.31 17.22 11.67
CA ASP A 112 -11.38 16.22 11.82
C ASP A 112 -12.36 16.25 10.64
N THR A 113 -12.67 17.45 10.15
CA THR A 113 -13.61 17.63 9.01
C THR A 113 -13.12 16.92 7.75
N GLU A 114 -11.82 17.03 7.46
CA GLU A 114 -11.22 16.44 6.27
C GLU A 114 -11.02 14.94 6.41
N VAL A 115 -10.49 14.46 7.54
CA VAL A 115 -10.25 13.03 7.75
C VAL A 115 -11.56 12.25 7.84
N ASN A 116 -12.59 12.82 8.47
CA ASN A 116 -13.87 12.14 8.62
C ASN A 116 -14.67 12.04 7.32
N GLN A 117 -14.41 12.89 6.32
CA GLN A 117 -14.95 12.68 4.97
C GLN A 117 -14.41 11.39 4.34
N VAL A 118 -13.14 11.06 4.58
CA VAL A 118 -12.51 9.84 4.07
C VAL A 118 -12.99 8.62 4.85
N ARG A 119 -13.02 8.72 6.17
CA ARG A 119 -13.49 7.65 7.07
C ARG A 119 -14.95 7.28 6.84
N ALA A 120 -15.82 8.27 6.70
CA ALA A 120 -17.24 8.04 6.43
C ALA A 120 -17.46 7.29 5.11
N ARG A 121 -16.62 7.52 4.09
CA ARG A 121 -16.68 6.74 2.83
C ARG A 121 -16.28 5.29 3.05
N ALA A 122 -15.31 5.05 3.94
CA ALA A 122 -14.83 3.71 4.28
C ALA A 122 -15.69 2.98 5.33
N GLY A 123 -16.89 3.50 5.66
CA GLY A 123 -17.78 2.88 6.65
C GLY A 123 -17.34 3.05 8.11
N LEU A 124 -16.34 3.89 8.37
CA LEU A 124 -15.74 4.03 9.70
C LEU A 124 -16.35 5.19 10.51
N ASP A 125 -16.33 5.01 11.83
CA ASP A 125 -16.73 6.04 12.79
C ASP A 125 -15.85 7.29 12.69
N ALA A 126 -16.44 8.44 12.94
CA ALA A 126 -15.75 9.72 12.93
C ALA A 126 -14.76 9.85 14.11
N LEU A 127 -13.57 10.37 13.82
CA LEU A 127 -12.60 10.79 14.83
C LEU A 127 -12.96 12.16 15.41
N SER A 128 -12.56 12.39 16.65
CA SER A 128 -12.63 13.68 17.32
C SER A 128 -11.25 13.99 17.91
N GLY A 129 -10.67 15.12 17.53
CA GLY A 129 -9.31 15.49 17.93
C GLY A 129 -8.23 14.64 17.26
N ALA A 130 -8.37 14.37 15.97
CA ALA A 130 -7.43 13.56 15.19
C ALA A 130 -6.00 14.12 15.30
N THR A 131 -5.06 13.22 15.55
CA THR A 131 -3.63 13.51 15.65
C THR A 131 -2.92 13.34 14.32
N ALA A 132 -1.67 13.82 14.22
CA ALA A 132 -0.87 13.62 13.01
C ALA A 132 -0.59 12.12 12.74
N ASP A 133 -0.59 11.28 13.78
CA ASP A 133 -0.45 9.84 13.64
C ASP A 133 -1.73 9.19 13.08
N ASP A 134 -2.91 9.66 13.50
CA ASP A 134 -4.18 9.22 12.94
C ASP A 134 -4.27 9.56 11.45
N ILE A 135 -3.87 10.78 11.05
CA ILE A 135 -3.83 11.15 9.64
C ILE A 135 -2.81 10.28 8.86
N TYR A 136 -1.65 9.98 9.45
CA TYR A 136 -0.65 9.12 8.81
C TYR A 136 -1.13 7.67 8.61
N LYS A 137 -1.87 7.12 9.57
CA LYS A 137 -2.53 5.80 9.45
C LYS A 137 -3.60 5.83 8.37
N GLU A 138 -4.50 6.83 8.42
CA GLU A 138 -5.58 6.98 7.44
C GLU A 138 -5.04 7.15 6.02
N ARG A 139 -3.95 7.92 5.83
CA ARG A 139 -3.23 8.01 4.55
C ARG A 139 -2.72 6.67 4.09
N GLY A 140 -2.17 5.86 4.99
CA GLY A 140 -1.73 4.51 4.68
C GLY A 140 -2.88 3.65 4.14
N HIS A 141 -3.99 3.58 4.86
CA HIS A 141 -5.14 2.74 4.51
C HIS A 141 -5.81 3.23 3.23
N GLU A 142 -6.05 4.54 3.14
CA GLU A 142 -6.73 5.17 2.02
C GLU A 142 -5.91 5.08 0.72
N LEU A 143 -4.60 5.36 0.80
CA LEU A 143 -3.70 5.45 -0.36
C LEU A 143 -2.85 4.19 -0.55
N LEU A 144 -3.29 3.06 0.03
CA LEU A 144 -2.61 1.78 -0.13
C LEU A 144 -2.45 1.46 -1.63
N TRP A 145 -1.23 1.10 -2.04
CA TRP A 145 -0.86 0.79 -3.43
C TRP A 145 -1.03 1.95 -4.43
N GLU A 146 -0.90 3.20 -3.96
CA GLU A 146 -0.92 4.39 -4.81
C GLU A 146 0.44 5.12 -4.91
N GLY A 147 1.50 4.57 -4.31
CA GLY A 147 2.86 5.10 -4.46
C GLY A 147 3.24 6.24 -3.50
N PHE A 148 2.47 6.46 -2.43
CA PHE A 148 2.73 7.53 -1.45
C PHE A 148 3.41 7.08 -0.14
N ARG A 149 3.35 5.78 0.19
CA ARG A 149 3.74 5.30 1.53
C ARG A 149 5.19 5.60 1.90
N ARG A 150 6.13 5.50 0.96
CA ARG A 150 7.55 5.78 1.19
C ARG A 150 7.77 7.24 1.62
N GLN A 151 7.18 8.17 0.88
CA GLN A 151 7.30 9.61 1.14
C GLN A 151 6.64 9.96 2.48
N ASP A 152 5.47 9.37 2.77
CA ASP A 152 4.77 9.55 4.04
C ASP A 152 5.61 9.03 5.22
N GLN A 153 6.22 7.84 5.10
CA GLN A 153 7.11 7.30 6.12
C GLN A 153 8.35 8.17 6.35
N ILE A 154 8.93 8.73 5.29
CA ILE A 154 10.09 9.63 5.41
C ILE A 154 9.70 10.90 6.17
N ARG A 155 8.57 11.51 5.82
CA ARG A 155 8.05 12.72 6.49
C ARG A 155 7.65 12.46 7.94
N GLN A 156 7.09 11.29 8.23
CA GLN A 156 6.71 10.88 9.57
C GLN A 156 7.91 10.41 10.42
N GLY A 157 9.08 10.20 9.79
CA GLY A 157 10.28 9.73 10.48
C GLY A 157 10.29 8.23 10.78
N THR A 158 9.36 7.45 10.20
CA THR A 158 9.23 6.00 10.43
C THR A 158 9.98 5.15 9.40
N PHE A 159 10.41 5.74 8.28
CA PHE A 159 11.03 5.01 7.15
C PHE A 159 12.27 4.20 7.53
N LEU A 160 13.11 4.70 8.44
CA LEU A 160 14.34 4.00 8.85
C LEU A 160 14.11 2.87 9.84
N GLY A 161 12.90 2.76 10.41
CA GLY A 161 12.56 1.73 11.39
C GLY A 161 12.39 0.34 10.80
N THR A 162 11.93 -0.57 11.65
CA THR A 162 11.62 -1.97 11.31
C THR A 162 10.12 -2.17 11.16
N TRP A 163 9.73 -3.18 10.39
CA TRP A 163 8.35 -3.66 10.25
C TRP A 163 8.36 -5.09 9.73
N SER A 164 7.21 -5.70 9.49
CA SER A 164 7.15 -7.07 8.98
C SER A 164 7.97 -7.23 7.70
N LEU A 165 8.85 -8.23 7.69
CA LEU A 165 9.80 -8.52 6.61
C LEU A 165 10.90 -7.47 6.38
N LYS A 166 10.95 -6.42 7.21
CA LYS A 166 12.10 -5.52 7.38
C LYS A 166 12.59 -5.62 8.82
N VAL A 167 13.35 -6.68 9.07
CA VAL A 167 13.83 -7.06 10.41
C VAL A 167 14.94 -6.14 10.91
N ASP A 168 15.75 -5.62 10.00
CA ASP A 168 16.84 -4.69 10.31
C ASP A 168 16.42 -3.25 10.01
N ALA A 169 16.72 -2.36 10.94
CA ALA A 169 16.60 -0.93 10.69
C ALA A 169 17.59 -0.50 9.60
N ASP A 170 17.24 0.56 8.87
CA ASP A 170 18.16 1.14 7.91
C ASP A 170 19.36 1.77 8.62
N ALA A 171 20.44 2.01 7.87
CA ALA A 171 21.62 2.69 8.37
C ALA A 171 21.25 4.03 9.04
N ALA A 172 21.87 4.28 10.20
CA ALA A 172 21.55 5.42 11.05
C ALA A 172 21.90 6.79 10.42
N ASP A 173 22.75 6.81 9.40
CA ASP A 173 23.06 7.99 8.61
C ASP A 173 21.88 8.43 7.71
N GLY A 174 20.87 7.57 7.54
CA GLY A 174 19.65 7.85 6.82
C GLY A 174 19.80 8.03 5.31
N HIS A 175 20.90 7.55 4.72
CA HIS A 175 21.17 7.73 3.28
C HIS A 175 20.05 7.13 2.40
N THR A 176 19.40 6.05 2.84
CA THR A 176 18.30 5.36 2.14
C THR A 176 17.02 6.18 1.96
N LYS A 177 16.90 7.33 2.63
CA LYS A 177 15.80 8.29 2.39
C LYS A 177 15.85 8.88 0.98
N ILE A 178 17.02 8.89 0.34
CA ILE A 178 17.21 9.38 -1.04
C ILE A 178 17.80 8.23 -1.86
N TYR A 179 17.30 7.99 -3.07
CA TYR A 179 17.86 6.94 -3.93
C TYR A 179 19.27 7.31 -4.41
N PRO A 180 20.16 6.33 -4.68
CA PRO A 180 21.44 6.62 -5.31
C PRO A 180 21.24 7.16 -6.73
N ILE A 181 22.15 8.04 -7.15
CA ILE A 181 22.29 8.34 -8.57
C ILE A 181 22.76 7.05 -9.26
N PRO A 182 22.09 6.58 -10.34
CA PRO A 182 22.48 5.34 -10.99
C PRO A 182 23.93 5.35 -11.47
N GLN A 183 24.66 4.24 -11.25
CA GLN A 183 26.10 4.16 -11.56
C GLN A 183 26.40 4.51 -13.01
N THR A 184 25.55 4.08 -13.95
CA THR A 184 25.72 4.39 -15.38
C THR A 184 25.67 5.89 -15.68
N GLN A 185 24.95 6.68 -14.88
CA GLN A 185 24.93 8.13 -15.01
C GLN A 185 26.19 8.77 -14.39
N MET A 186 26.66 8.24 -13.26
CA MET A 186 27.91 8.67 -12.62
C MET A 186 29.12 8.47 -13.56
N ASP A 187 29.18 7.30 -14.23
CA ASP A 187 30.25 6.97 -15.18
C ASP A 187 30.19 7.86 -16.44
N ALA A 188 28.99 8.22 -16.88
CA ALA A 188 28.78 9.01 -18.10
C ALA A 188 29.01 10.53 -17.91
N ASN A 189 28.84 11.05 -16.69
CA ASN A 189 28.95 12.48 -16.42
C ASN A 189 29.77 12.75 -15.15
N PRO A 190 31.06 13.11 -15.27
CA PRO A 190 31.94 13.34 -14.12
C PRO A 190 31.57 14.58 -13.28
N ASN A 191 30.61 15.40 -13.72
CA ASN A 191 30.09 16.53 -12.93
C ASN A 191 29.03 16.10 -11.90
N LEU A 192 28.52 14.87 -11.97
CA LEU A 192 27.58 14.36 -10.97
C LEU A 192 28.32 14.02 -9.68
N VAL A 193 27.71 14.41 -8.56
CA VAL A 193 28.17 14.05 -7.21
C VAL A 193 27.14 13.12 -6.60
N GLN A 194 27.60 11.96 -6.12
CA GLN A 194 26.72 10.96 -5.52
C GLN A 194 26.05 11.49 -4.24
N ASN A 195 24.86 10.99 -3.95
CA ASN A 195 24.19 11.24 -2.68
C ASN A 195 25.03 10.67 -1.52
N PRO A 196 25.17 11.38 -0.39
CA PRO A 196 25.98 10.91 0.73
C PRO A 196 25.56 9.51 1.21
N GLY A 197 26.53 8.64 1.44
CA GLY A 197 26.33 7.27 1.95
C GLY A 197 26.28 6.16 0.88
N TYR A 198 26.25 6.53 -0.41
CA TYR A 198 26.29 5.60 -1.55
C TYR A 198 27.64 5.58 -2.28
#